data_AF-A0A372QQY4-F1
#
_entry.id   AF-A0A372QQY4-F1
#
_cell.length_a   1.000
_cell.length_b   1.000
_cell.length_c   1.000
_cell.angle_alpha   90.00
_cell.angle_beta   90.00
_cell.angle_gamma   90.00
#
_symmetry.space_group_name_H-M   'P 1'
#
loop_
_entity.id
_entity.type
_entity.pdbx_description
1 polymer ?
#
loop_
_entity_poly.entity_id
_entity_poly.type
_entity_poly.pdbx_seq_one_letter_code
_entity_poly.pdbx_strand_id
1 'polypeptide(L)'
;MYTVKQKISDSCNTEINKKLSAEINTIDSHYTAEIASINARIEIFITEAQSILDRINSIEQIVNDLYEEKRRREEANRVNLFVSSAQSEIAQGQNKTESINSSANSSSNVSSEGISCDVWTRFKRIADRIMAEKKLTLDGVCNRIAIEISDYGIRKICTQTVKNFYHKNNSHSKTLDKISVWVRNNE
;
A
#
# COMPACT_ATOMS: atom_id res chain seq x y z
N MET A 1 -40.49 -80.41 -19.84
CA MET A 1 -39.19 -79.89 -19.35
C MET A 1 -38.92 -78.43 -19.76
N TYR A 2 -39.30 -78.00 -20.98
CA TYR A 2 -39.04 -76.63 -21.47
C TYR A 2 -39.73 -75.52 -20.67
N THR A 3 -41.01 -75.70 -20.32
CA THR A 3 -41.82 -74.71 -19.58
C THR A 3 -41.30 -74.43 -18.15
N VAL A 4 -40.70 -75.42 -17.49
CA VAL A 4 -40.15 -75.27 -16.13
C VAL A 4 -38.87 -74.44 -16.17
N LYS A 5 -37.99 -74.69 -17.15
CA LYS A 5 -36.76 -73.89 -17.34
C LYS A 5 -37.07 -72.42 -17.62
N GLN A 6 -38.07 -72.15 -18.46
CA GLN A 6 -38.49 -70.77 -18.76
C GLN A 6 -38.96 -70.04 -17.49
N LYS A 7 -39.86 -70.64 -16.70
CA LYS A 7 -40.36 -70.04 -15.45
C LYS A 7 -39.26 -69.75 -14.44
N ILE A 8 -38.27 -70.64 -14.32
CA ILE A 8 -37.11 -70.42 -13.43
C ILE A 8 -36.27 -69.25 -13.94
N SER A 9 -36.02 -69.17 -15.25
CA SER A 9 -35.29 -68.06 -15.87
C SER A 9 -35.99 -66.73 -15.61
N ASP A 10 -37.29 -66.65 -15.86
CA ASP A 10 -38.06 -65.42 -15.69
C ASP A 10 -38.10 -64.97 -14.21
N SER A 11 -38.28 -65.91 -13.30
CA SER A 11 -38.24 -65.64 -11.85
C SER A 11 -36.86 -65.16 -11.40
N CYS A 12 -35.78 -65.79 -11.88
CA CYS A 12 -34.41 -65.39 -11.54
C CYS A 12 -34.09 -63.98 -12.06
N ASN A 13 -34.44 -63.71 -13.32
CA ASN A 13 -34.25 -62.40 -13.93
C ASN A 13 -35.03 -61.30 -13.20
N THR A 14 -36.26 -61.59 -12.78
CA THR A 14 -37.08 -60.64 -12.01
C THR A 14 -36.42 -60.27 -10.68
N GLU A 15 -35.93 -61.26 -9.94
CA GLU A 15 -35.26 -61.02 -8.65
C GLU A 15 -33.93 -60.28 -8.82
N ILE A 16 -33.13 -60.65 -9.83
CA ILE A 16 -31.88 -59.94 -10.16
C ILE A 16 -32.17 -58.47 -10.50
N ASN A 17 -33.14 -58.21 -11.37
CA ASN A 17 -33.50 -56.85 -11.76
C ASN A 17 -34.01 -56.02 -10.58
N LYS A 18 -34.77 -56.64 -9.67
CA LYS A 18 -35.23 -55.99 -8.45
C LYS A 18 -34.07 -55.60 -7.53
N LYS A 19 -33.10 -56.49 -7.34
CA LYS A 19 -31.89 -56.21 -6.54
C LYS A 19 -31.03 -55.13 -7.16
N LEU A 20 -30.76 -55.22 -8.46
CA LEU A 20 -30.00 -54.20 -9.19
C LEU A 20 -30.69 -52.83 -9.11
N SER A 21 -32.01 -52.78 -9.29
CA SER A 21 -32.76 -51.52 -9.16
C SER A 21 -32.65 -50.93 -7.75
N ALA A 22 -32.72 -51.76 -6.71
CA ALA A 22 -32.58 -51.31 -5.32
C ALA A 22 -31.16 -50.79 -5.01
N GLU A 23 -30.13 -51.47 -5.52
CA GLU A 23 -28.74 -51.04 -5.38
C GLU A 23 -28.48 -49.71 -6.11
N ILE A 24 -28.96 -49.57 -7.36
CA ILE A 24 -28.88 -48.33 -8.13
C ILE A 24 -29.55 -47.18 -7.37
N ASN A 25 -30.77 -47.38 -6.88
CA ASN A 25 -31.48 -46.34 -6.11
C ASN A 25 -30.74 -45.94 -4.83
N THR A 26 -30.07 -46.89 -4.18
CA THR A 26 -29.26 -46.62 -2.98
C THR A 26 -28.05 -45.76 -3.31
N ILE A 27 -27.35 -46.09 -4.41
CA ILE A 27 -26.20 -45.34 -4.90
C ILE A 27 -26.62 -43.92 -5.33
N ASP A 28 -27.71 -43.80 -6.09
CA ASP A 28 -28.24 -42.52 -6.55
C ASP A 28 -28.65 -41.62 -5.39
N SER A 29 -29.33 -42.19 -4.38
CA SER A 29 -29.70 -41.45 -3.17
C SER A 29 -28.47 -40.99 -2.40
N HIS A 30 -27.42 -41.80 -2.31
CA HIS A 30 -26.17 -41.45 -1.63
C HIS A 30 -25.49 -40.26 -2.32
N TYR A 31 -25.26 -40.36 -3.63
CA TYR A 31 -24.60 -39.27 -4.36
C TYR A 31 -25.44 -38.00 -4.44
N THR A 32 -26.78 -38.13 -4.51
CA THR A 32 -27.67 -36.96 -4.42
C THR A 32 -27.48 -36.22 -3.10
N ALA A 33 -27.38 -36.94 -1.98
CA ALA A 33 -27.13 -36.34 -0.67
C ALA A 33 -25.73 -35.72 -0.55
N GLU A 34 -24.70 -36.37 -1.09
CA GLU A 34 -23.35 -35.81 -1.12
C GLU A 34 -23.26 -34.52 -1.94
N ILE A 35 -23.87 -34.50 -3.13
CA ILE A 35 -23.93 -33.31 -3.98
C ILE A 35 -24.63 -32.15 -3.24
N ALA A 36 -25.76 -32.42 -2.58
CA ALA A 36 -26.47 -31.42 -1.79
C ALA A 36 -25.59 -30.85 -0.65
N SER A 37 -24.86 -31.73 0.06
CA SER A 37 -23.93 -31.34 1.12
C SER A 37 -22.76 -30.48 0.59
N ILE A 38 -22.19 -30.86 -0.56
CA ILE A 38 -21.13 -30.09 -1.22
C ILE A 38 -21.64 -28.70 -1.63
N ASN A 39 -22.83 -28.63 -2.23
CA ASN A 39 -23.43 -27.35 -2.64
C ASN A 39 -23.67 -26.43 -1.45
N ALA A 40 -24.20 -26.94 -0.34
CA ALA A 40 -24.38 -26.15 0.88
C ALA A 40 -23.06 -25.59 1.41
N ARG A 41 -21.97 -26.38 1.35
CA ARG A 41 -20.62 -25.90 1.74
C ARG A 41 -20.10 -24.83 0.79
N ILE A 42 -20.31 -24.97 -0.51
CA ILE A 42 -19.94 -23.97 -1.52
C ILE A 42 -20.67 -22.65 -1.25
N GLU A 43 -21.96 -22.68 -0.96
CA GLU A 43 -22.75 -21.47 -0.64
C GLU A 43 -22.21 -20.72 0.58
N ILE A 44 -21.80 -21.45 1.62
CA ILE A 44 -21.16 -20.86 2.80
C ILE A 44 -19.87 -20.12 2.40
N PHE A 45 -19.00 -20.78 1.61
CA PHE A 45 -17.75 -20.15 1.16
C PHE A 45 -17.99 -18.92 0.28
N ILE A 46 -19.00 -18.95 -0.61
CA ILE A 46 -19.38 -17.80 -1.44
C ILE A 46 -19.81 -16.64 -0.56
N THR A 47 -20.64 -16.90 0.46
CA THR A 47 -21.14 -15.88 1.39
C THR A 47 -20.00 -15.24 2.18
N GLU A 48 -19.06 -16.06 2.68
CA GLU A 48 -17.90 -15.57 3.40
C GLU A 48 -16.95 -14.75 2.50
N ALA A 49 -16.71 -15.21 1.27
CA ALA A 49 -15.90 -14.48 0.30
C ALA A 49 -16.50 -13.11 -0.04
N GLN A 50 -17.82 -13.03 -0.21
CA GLN A 50 -18.51 -11.76 -0.46
C GLN A 50 -18.37 -10.80 0.72
N SER A 51 -18.54 -11.28 1.95
CA SER A 51 -18.34 -10.48 3.17
C SER A 51 -16.91 -9.94 3.28
N ILE A 52 -15.90 -10.75 2.93
CA ILE A 52 -14.49 -10.30 2.90
C ILE A 52 -14.31 -9.22 1.84
N LEU A 53 -14.87 -9.38 0.64
CA LEU A 53 -14.78 -8.40 -0.43
C LEU A 53 -15.40 -7.05 -0.02
N ASP A 54 -16.57 -7.08 0.61
CA ASP A 54 -17.25 -5.87 1.08
C ASP A 54 -16.41 -5.13 2.13
N ARG A 55 -15.74 -5.87 3.03
CA ARG A 55 -14.82 -5.29 4.02
C ARG A 55 -13.58 -4.68 3.37
N ILE A 56 -13.02 -5.31 2.35
CA ILE A 56 -11.88 -4.76 1.59
C ILE A 56 -12.29 -3.43 0.94
N ASN A 57 -13.43 -3.40 0.25
CA ASN A 57 -13.96 -2.18 -0.38
C ASN A 57 -14.18 -1.06 0.65
N SER A 58 -14.70 -1.38 1.83
CA SER A 58 -14.86 -0.41 2.92
C SER A 58 -13.52 0.13 3.43
N ILE A 59 -12.50 -0.73 3.57
CA ILE A 59 -11.15 -0.31 3.98
C ILE A 59 -10.53 0.60 2.91
N GLU A 60 -10.68 0.25 1.63
CA GLU A 60 -10.19 1.07 0.52
C GLU A 60 -10.79 2.47 0.55
N GLN A 61 -12.11 2.57 0.76
CA GLN A 61 -12.78 3.86 0.90
C GLN A 61 -12.24 4.67 2.10
N ILE A 62 -12.11 4.05 3.27
CA ILE A 62 -11.57 4.71 4.47
C ILE A 62 -10.14 5.23 4.23
N VAL A 63 -9.30 4.44 3.55
CA VAL A 63 -7.93 4.83 3.23
C VAL A 63 -7.91 6.02 2.28
N ASN A 64 -8.76 6.03 1.26
CA ASN A 64 -8.90 7.15 0.33
C ASN A 64 -9.36 8.43 1.06
N ASP A 65 -10.38 8.33 1.93
CA ASP A 65 -10.89 9.46 2.71
C ASP A 65 -9.80 10.04 3.64
N LEU A 66 -9.02 9.18 4.29
CA LEU A 66 -7.90 9.58 5.15
C LEU A 66 -6.78 10.26 4.37
N TYR A 67 -6.48 9.76 3.16
CA TYR A 67 -5.50 10.37 2.28
C TYR A 67 -5.92 11.79 1.89
N GLU A 68 -7.19 11.97 1.51
CA GLU A 68 -7.76 13.26 1.13
C GLU A 68 -7.84 14.25 2.30
N GLU A 69 -8.21 13.78 3.49
CA GLU A 69 -8.20 14.59 4.71
C GLU A 69 -6.78 15.05 5.08
N LYS A 70 -5.78 14.17 4.95
CA LYS A 70 -4.37 14.53 5.17
C LYS A 70 -3.91 15.61 4.20
N ARG A 71 -4.24 15.46 2.91
CA ARG A 71 -3.93 16.43 1.85
C ARG A 71 -4.54 17.80 2.17
N ARG A 72 -5.83 17.84 2.54
CA ARG A 72 -6.52 19.09 2.93
C ARG A 72 -5.88 19.75 4.16
N ARG A 73 -5.47 18.97 5.17
CA ARG A 73 -4.82 19.50 6.38
C ARG A 73 -3.45 20.12 6.08
N GLU A 74 -2.66 19.47 5.25
CA GLU A 74 -1.36 19.99 4.82
C GLU A 74 -1.51 21.31 4.03
N GLU A 75 -2.53 21.39 3.17
CA GLU A 75 -2.86 22.62 2.46
C GLU A 75 -3.30 23.75 3.40
N ALA A 76 -4.20 23.46 4.34
CA ALA A 76 -4.62 24.43 5.35
C ALA A 76 -3.44 24.92 6.22
N ASN A 77 -2.52 24.04 6.58
CA ASN A 77 -1.32 24.39 7.33
C ASN A 77 -0.39 25.34 6.54
N ARG A 78 -0.21 25.10 5.23
CA ARG A 78 0.56 26.02 4.37
C ARG A 78 -0.07 27.41 4.32
N VAL A 79 -1.39 27.49 4.17
CA VAL A 79 -2.13 28.76 4.17
C VAL A 79 -1.96 29.49 5.50
N ASN A 80 -2.11 28.77 6.62
CA ASN A 80 -1.99 29.37 7.96
C ASN A 80 -0.57 29.90 8.24
N LEU A 81 0.46 29.19 7.77
CA LEU A 81 1.85 29.63 7.86
C LEU A 81 2.08 30.93 7.06
N PHE A 82 1.55 31.00 5.84
CA PHE A 82 1.64 32.19 4.98
C PHE A 82 0.93 33.41 5.60
N VAL A 83 -0.27 33.22 6.17
CA VAL A 83 -1.00 34.29 6.86
C VAL A 83 -0.19 34.78 8.08
N SER A 84 0.36 33.85 8.87
CA SER A 84 1.17 34.19 10.04
C SER A 84 2.43 34.98 9.67
N SER A 85 3.12 34.63 8.57
CA SER A 85 4.28 35.39 8.08
C SER A 85 3.89 36.78 7.58
N ALA A 86 2.79 36.91 6.83
CA ALA A 86 2.33 38.21 6.33
C ALA A 86 1.93 39.16 7.48
N GLN A 87 1.32 38.64 8.55
CA GLN A 87 0.94 39.43 9.72
C GLN A 87 2.17 39.87 10.54
N SER A 88 3.19 39.01 10.61
CA SER A 88 4.50 39.34 11.18
C SER A 88 5.19 40.46 10.40
N GLU A 89 5.18 40.41 9.05
CA GLU A 89 5.77 41.45 8.20
C GLU A 89 5.05 42.81 8.35
N ILE A 90 3.72 42.81 8.47
CA ILE A 90 2.93 44.04 8.71
C ILE A 90 3.23 44.62 10.10
N ALA A 91 3.43 43.78 11.12
CA ALA A 91 3.80 44.22 12.47
C ALA A 91 5.26 44.70 12.57
N GLN A 92 6.16 44.17 11.74
CA GLN A 92 7.57 44.57 11.70
C GLN A 92 7.81 45.84 10.87
N GLY A 93 6.94 46.14 9.90
CA GLY A 93 6.96 47.37 9.10
C GLY A 93 6.68 48.65 9.89
N GLN A 94 6.15 48.56 11.12
CA GLN A 94 5.94 49.73 12.00
C GLN A 94 7.12 50.00 12.95
N ASN A 95 8.13 49.13 12.99
CA ASN A 95 9.23 49.20 13.95
C ASN A 95 10.59 49.12 13.24
N LYS A 96 10.90 50.07 12.35
CA LYS A 96 12.28 50.27 11.87
C LYS A 96 12.45 51.62 11.21
N THR A 97 12.75 52.63 12.04
CA THR A 97 13.64 53.72 11.64
C THR A 97 14.96 53.47 12.33
N GLU A 98 16.06 53.63 11.58
CA GLU A 98 17.47 53.54 11.96
C GLU A 98 18.08 52.14 12.12
N SER A 99 18.88 51.74 11.13
CA SER A 99 20.35 51.86 11.24
C SER A 99 21.01 51.08 10.10
N ILE A 100 21.77 51.81 9.30
CA ILE A 100 22.63 51.31 8.23
C ILE A 100 23.84 50.64 8.88
N ASN A 101 24.24 49.46 8.41
CA ASN A 101 25.65 49.16 8.13
C ASN A 101 25.83 47.88 7.30
N SER A 102 26.68 48.03 6.28
CA SER A 102 27.14 47.12 5.24
C SER A 102 27.85 45.85 5.73
N SER A 103 27.80 44.76 4.94
CA SER A 103 29.03 44.16 4.36
C SER A 103 28.74 42.94 3.47
N ALA A 104 29.51 42.90 2.37
CA ALA A 104 30.01 41.75 1.62
C ALA A 104 29.03 40.81 0.89
N ASN A 105 28.88 41.09 -0.41
CA ASN A 105 28.73 40.07 -1.44
C ASN A 105 29.81 39.00 -1.29
N SER A 106 29.40 37.74 -1.14
CA SER A 106 30.23 36.59 -1.52
C SER A 106 29.35 35.61 -2.25
N SER A 107 29.33 35.78 -3.57
CA SER A 107 28.94 34.74 -4.53
C SER A 107 29.97 33.61 -4.43
N SER A 108 29.73 32.64 -3.55
CA SER A 108 30.53 31.42 -3.53
C SER A 108 30.01 30.48 -4.60
N ASN A 109 30.89 30.12 -5.54
CA ASN A 109 30.69 28.97 -6.42
C ASN A 109 30.59 27.74 -5.52
N VAL A 110 29.36 27.30 -5.24
CA VAL A 110 29.11 26.13 -4.41
C VAL A 110 29.61 24.92 -5.18
N SER A 111 30.70 24.30 -4.70
CA SER A 111 31.16 23.02 -5.25
C SER A 111 30.06 21.97 -5.08
N SER A 112 29.93 21.06 -6.04
CA SER A 112 28.97 19.96 -5.98
C SER A 112 29.12 19.10 -4.71
N GLU A 113 30.33 19.06 -4.13
CA GLU A 113 30.65 18.41 -2.87
C GLU A 113 29.87 19.04 -1.68
N GLY A 114 29.81 20.38 -1.63
CA GLY A 114 29.13 21.11 -0.56
C GLY A 114 27.62 20.96 -0.60
N ILE A 115 27.02 20.99 -1.80
CA ILE A 115 25.58 20.76 -2.00
C ILE A 115 25.19 19.34 -1.59
N SER A 116 26.02 18.35 -1.95
CA SER A 116 25.81 16.95 -1.63
C SER A 116 25.76 16.71 -0.11
N CYS A 117 26.67 17.34 0.66
CA CYS A 117 26.75 17.19 2.11
C CYS A 117 25.55 17.81 2.86
N ASP A 118 25.07 18.98 2.42
CA ASP A 118 23.89 19.64 3.00
C ASP A 118 22.62 18.81 2.79
N VAL A 119 22.40 18.36 1.54
CA VAL A 119 21.26 17.48 1.20
C VAL A 119 21.29 16.19 2.00
N TRP A 120 22.47 15.57 2.14
CA TRP A 120 22.63 14.34 2.91
C TRP A 120 22.29 14.52 4.40
N THR A 121 22.73 15.61 5.01
CA THR A 121 22.49 15.90 6.43
C THR A 121 21.00 16.09 6.70
N ARG A 122 20.33 16.88 5.85
CA ARG A 122 18.87 17.10 5.94
C ARG A 122 18.09 15.83 5.71
N PHE A 123 18.47 15.06 4.69
CA PHE A 123 17.89 13.76 4.40
C PHE A 123 17.96 12.83 5.62
N LYS A 124 19.15 12.70 6.22
CA LYS A 124 19.37 11.83 7.37
C LYS A 124 18.51 12.24 8.56
N ARG A 125 18.46 13.53 8.87
CA ARG A 125 17.60 14.07 9.95
C ARG A 125 16.12 13.74 9.75
N ILE A 126 15.61 13.89 8.52
CA ILE A 126 14.20 13.58 8.21
C ILE A 126 13.97 12.06 8.32
N ALA A 127 14.86 11.24 7.77
CA ALA A 127 14.76 9.79 7.85
C ALA A 127 14.78 9.28 9.30
N ASP A 128 15.67 9.82 10.15
CA ASP A 128 15.77 9.50 11.57
C ASP A 128 14.48 9.90 12.33
N ARG A 129 13.93 11.09 12.02
CA ARG A 129 12.65 11.55 12.56
C ARG A 129 11.51 10.59 12.21
N ILE A 130 11.39 10.21 10.94
CA ILE A 130 10.37 9.23 10.49
C ILE A 130 10.55 7.89 11.20
N MET A 131 11.80 7.43 11.34
CA MET A 131 12.13 6.17 12.01
C MET A 131 11.64 6.17 13.46
N ALA A 132 11.92 7.26 14.19
CA ALA A 132 11.51 7.43 15.58
C ALA A 132 9.98 7.57 15.73
N GLU A 133 9.35 8.44 14.94
CA GLU A 133 7.91 8.72 15.04
C GLU A 133 7.05 7.52 14.64
N LYS A 134 7.48 6.75 13.63
CA LYS A 134 6.70 5.64 13.07
C LYS A 134 7.16 4.26 13.58
N LYS A 135 8.19 4.21 14.44
CA LYS A 135 8.79 2.96 14.94
C LYS A 135 9.15 1.99 13.81
N LEU A 136 9.64 2.53 12.70
CA LEU A 136 10.00 1.75 11.51
C LEU A 136 11.46 1.31 11.59
N THR A 137 11.80 0.21 10.91
CA THR A 137 13.20 -0.15 10.66
C THR A 137 13.79 0.74 9.56
N LEU A 138 15.12 0.83 9.48
CA LEU A 138 15.79 1.54 8.39
C LEU A 138 15.32 1.06 7.00
N ASP A 139 15.14 -0.25 6.83
CA ASP A 139 14.62 -0.81 5.57
C ASP A 139 13.18 -0.35 5.28
N GLY A 140 12.32 -0.28 6.30
CA GLY A 140 10.97 0.25 6.17
C GLY A 140 10.96 1.72 5.77
N VAL A 141 11.81 2.55 6.38
CA VAL A 141 11.94 3.98 6.05
C VAL A 141 12.50 4.17 4.65
N CYS A 142 13.58 3.49 4.28
CA CYS A 142 14.16 3.59 2.94
C CYS A 142 13.20 3.14 1.85
N ASN A 143 12.40 2.09 2.10
CA ASN A 143 11.41 1.62 1.14
C ASN A 143 10.29 2.64 0.93
N ARG A 144 9.80 3.23 2.03
CA ARG A 144 8.79 4.30 1.99
C ARG A 144 9.29 5.51 1.20
N ILE A 145 10.49 5.99 1.50
CA ILE A 145 11.12 7.11 0.80
C ILE A 145 11.27 6.80 -0.69
N ALA A 146 11.66 5.58 -1.05
CA ALA A 146 11.80 5.18 -2.44
C ALA A 146 10.46 5.20 -3.20
N ILE A 147 9.36 4.82 -2.54
CA ILE A 147 8.00 4.91 -3.08
C ILE A 147 7.62 6.39 -3.26
N GLU A 148 7.76 7.21 -2.22
CA GLU A 148 7.42 8.64 -2.28
C GLU A 148 8.21 9.39 -3.38
N ILE A 149 9.51 9.11 -3.54
CA ILE A 149 10.31 9.66 -4.64
C ILE A 149 9.79 9.20 -6.01
N SER A 150 9.35 7.94 -6.11
CA SER A 150 8.84 7.38 -7.36
C SER A 150 7.47 7.96 -7.75
N ASP A 151 6.64 8.30 -6.76
CA ASP A 151 5.31 8.90 -6.94
C ASP A 151 5.37 10.35 -7.45
N TYR A 152 6.48 11.06 -7.22
CA TYR A 152 6.71 12.38 -7.82
C TYR A 152 6.91 12.37 -9.35
N GLY A 153 6.78 11.22 -10.02
CA GLY A 153 6.96 11.07 -11.47
C GLY A 153 8.43 11.11 -11.92
N ILE A 154 9.36 11.31 -10.99
CA ILE A 154 10.79 11.46 -11.25
C ILE A 154 11.46 10.08 -11.23
N ARG A 155 11.18 9.26 -12.25
CA ARG A 155 11.91 8.03 -12.63
C ARG A 155 12.34 7.13 -11.44
N LYS A 156 11.63 6.03 -11.23
CA LYS A 156 11.84 5.00 -10.17
C LYS A 156 13.25 4.96 -9.56
N ILE A 157 13.35 5.16 -8.24
CA ILE A 157 14.55 4.92 -7.44
C ILE A 157 14.39 3.60 -6.68
N CYS A 158 15.45 2.81 -6.53
CA CYS A 158 15.36 1.59 -5.73
C CYS A 158 15.68 1.86 -4.26
N THR A 159 15.06 1.10 -3.37
CA THR A 159 15.28 1.15 -1.92
C THR A 159 16.75 1.04 -1.55
N GLN A 160 17.52 0.21 -2.28
CA GLN A 160 18.96 0.07 -2.06
C GLN A 160 19.73 1.36 -2.32
N THR A 161 19.35 2.15 -3.33
CA THR A 161 19.98 3.45 -3.60
C THR A 161 19.73 4.43 -2.45
N VAL A 162 18.51 4.47 -1.92
CA VAL A 162 18.16 5.32 -0.76
C VAL A 162 18.94 4.87 0.48
N LYS A 163 19.02 3.56 0.73
CA LYS A 163 19.78 3.00 1.86
C LYS A 163 21.28 3.28 1.75
N ASN A 164 21.83 3.18 0.54
CA ASN A 164 23.23 3.53 0.29
C ASN A 164 23.48 5.01 0.57
N PHE A 165 22.58 5.90 0.12
CA PHE A 165 22.69 7.33 0.40
C PHE A 165 22.61 7.61 1.90
N TYR A 166 21.73 6.94 2.64
CA TYR A 166 21.65 7.07 4.10
C TYR A 166 22.99 6.75 4.80
N HIS A 167 23.67 5.68 4.39
CA HIS A 167 24.93 5.25 5.01
C HIS A 167 26.17 6.00 4.51
N LYS A 168 26.20 6.36 3.23
CA LYS A 168 27.36 6.99 2.59
C LYS A 168 26.85 8.11 1.71
N ASN A 169 27.47 9.29 1.82
CA ASN A 169 27.22 10.41 0.91
C ASN A 169 27.84 10.16 -0.48
N ASN A 170 27.55 9.01 -1.08
CA ASN A 170 28.10 8.57 -2.36
C ASN A 170 26.99 8.44 -3.38
N SER A 171 26.39 9.57 -3.75
CA SER A 171 25.38 9.60 -4.79
C SER A 171 25.89 10.34 -6.01
N HIS A 172 25.75 9.71 -7.18
CA HIS A 172 25.86 10.38 -8.47
C HIS A 172 24.87 11.55 -8.53
N SER A 173 25.20 12.62 -9.26
CA SER A 173 24.40 13.86 -9.36
C SER A 173 22.91 13.62 -9.60
N LYS A 174 22.54 12.66 -10.45
CA LYS A 174 21.15 12.30 -10.74
C LYS A 174 20.37 11.72 -9.55
N THR A 175 21.04 11.10 -8.58
CA THR A 175 20.40 10.60 -7.34
C THR A 175 20.26 11.75 -6.34
N LEU A 176 21.25 12.62 -6.26
CA LEU A 176 21.21 13.83 -5.44
C LEU A 176 20.07 14.76 -5.83
N ASP A 177 19.84 14.97 -7.13
CA ASP A 177 18.74 15.82 -7.61
C ASP A 177 17.37 15.32 -7.10
N LYS A 178 17.13 14.00 -7.19
CA LYS A 178 15.88 13.38 -6.74
C LYS A 178 15.68 13.49 -5.25
N ILE A 179 16.72 13.16 -4.49
CA ILE A 179 16.66 13.21 -3.03
C ILE A 179 16.53 14.66 -2.57
N SER A 180 17.18 15.61 -3.24
CA SER A 180 17.05 17.04 -2.91
C SER A 180 15.61 17.56 -3.08
N VAL A 181 14.90 17.12 -4.13
CA VAL A 181 13.48 17.46 -4.33
C VAL A 181 12.64 16.87 -3.19
N TRP A 182 12.84 15.60 -2.86
CA TRP A 182 12.11 14.96 -1.77
C TRP A 182 12.42 15.61 -0.41
N VAL A 183 13.68 15.95 -0.13
CA VAL A 183 14.09 16.64 1.10
C VAL A 183 13.37 17.99 1.22
N ARG A 184 13.34 18.81 0.15
CA ARG A 184 12.64 20.11 0.18
C ARG A 184 11.14 19.98 0.46
N ASN A 185 10.51 18.88 0.03
CA ASN A 185 9.08 18.64 0.26
C ASN A 185 8.78 18.09 1.67
N ASN A 186 9.80 17.69 2.44
CA ASN A 186 9.66 17.02 3.74
C ASN A 186 10.41 17.70 4.89
N GLU A 187 10.99 18.90 4.65
CA GLU A 187 11.49 19.79 5.71
C GLU A 187 10.34 20.34 6.55
#